data_AF-A0A9E2FJE0-F1
#
_entry.id   AF-A0A9E2FJE0-F1
#
_cell.length_a   1.000
_cell.length_b   1.000
_cell.length_c   1.000
_cell.angle_alpha   90.00
_cell.angle_beta   90.00
_cell.angle_gamma   90.00
#
_symmetry.space_group_name_H-M   'P 1'
#
loop_
_entity.id
_entity.type
_entity.pdbx_description
1 polymer ?
#
loop_
_entity_poly.entity_id
_entity_poly.type
_entity_poly.pdbx_seq_one_letter_code
_entity_poly.pdbx_strand_id
1 'polypeptide(L)'
;ASSMVTGVTSADPVLWTIESGGNGHYYEIIIDTVFWTDALTGAASRILEVKNGDLRGYLATVTSSAEDEFLYDMIAVAGFPNTWLGGSDSGDEGSFTWRAGPESGNPFTYTNWTLSQPDNSHGDEHYLMMVGQDGSFGFQGGEWNDARLDPEGSILEFRPTAYAVEYSLDFPVSIEMTTWGAIKSLYTCDR
;
A
#
# COMPACT_ATOMS: atom_id res chain seq x y z
N ALA A 1 -33.29 5.44 -12.64
CA ALA A 1 -32.71 4.21 -12.10
C ALA A 1 -31.64 4.63 -11.10
N SER A 2 -31.79 4.24 -9.84
CA SER A 2 -30.89 4.61 -8.75
C SER A 2 -29.59 3.81 -8.91
N SER A 3 -28.46 4.48 -9.14
CA SER A 3 -27.15 3.83 -9.08
C SER A 3 -26.76 3.72 -7.62
N MET A 4 -26.57 2.49 -7.15
CA MET A 4 -26.06 2.22 -5.81
C MET A 4 -24.63 2.76 -5.73
N VAL A 5 -24.39 3.72 -4.83
CA VAL A 5 -23.06 3.99 -4.31
C VAL A 5 -22.82 2.86 -3.31
N THR A 6 -22.05 1.85 -3.68
CA THR A 6 -21.44 0.95 -2.70
C THR A 6 -20.50 1.83 -1.87
N GLY A 7 -20.89 2.07 -0.62
CA GLY A 7 -20.12 2.92 0.28
C GLY A 7 -18.80 2.23 0.59
N VAL A 8 -17.71 2.75 0.02
CA VAL A 8 -16.36 2.46 0.49
C VAL A 8 -16.24 3.13 1.86
N THR A 9 -16.09 2.35 2.92
CA THR A 9 -15.73 2.89 4.24
C THR A 9 -14.21 2.88 4.35
N SER A 10 -13.58 4.05 4.24
CA SER A 10 -12.18 4.23 4.60
C SER A 10 -12.05 5.04 5.90
N ALA A 11 -10.97 4.79 6.64
CA ALA A 11 -10.57 5.71 7.71
C ALA A 11 -9.87 6.92 7.07
N ASP A 12 -9.89 8.08 7.74
CA ASP A 12 -9.15 9.25 7.25
C ASP A 12 -7.64 8.94 7.12
N PRO A 13 -6.93 9.51 6.11
CA PRO A 13 -5.49 9.30 5.99
C PRO A 13 -4.71 9.73 7.24
N VAL A 14 -3.78 8.87 7.68
CA VAL A 14 -2.96 9.04 8.89
C VAL A 14 -1.53 9.37 8.50
N LEU A 15 -0.99 10.47 9.03
CA LEU A 15 0.42 10.83 8.88
C LEU A 15 1.31 9.98 9.78
N TRP A 16 2.28 9.26 9.21
CA TRP A 16 3.35 8.64 9.97
C TRP A 16 4.51 9.62 10.15
N THR A 17 4.47 10.38 11.24
CA THR A 17 5.40 11.50 11.46
C THR A 17 6.85 11.05 11.61
N ILE A 18 7.81 11.85 11.12
CA ILE A 18 9.25 11.61 11.36
C ILE A 18 9.55 11.60 12.86
N GLU A 19 8.85 12.44 13.63
CA GLU A 19 8.98 12.54 15.08
C GLU A 19 8.58 11.25 15.81
N SER A 20 7.65 10.48 15.24
CA SER A 20 7.26 9.15 15.71
C SER A 20 8.12 8.01 15.10
N GLY A 21 9.20 8.34 14.39
CA GLY A 21 10.06 7.37 13.73
C GLY A 21 9.60 6.94 12.34
N GLY A 22 8.64 7.65 11.75
CA GLY A 22 8.12 7.38 10.41
C GLY A 22 8.89 8.01 9.27
N ASN A 23 8.33 7.91 8.08
CA ASN A 23 8.88 8.47 6.83
C ASN A 23 8.22 9.79 6.40
N GLY A 24 7.22 10.28 7.15
CA GLY A 24 6.52 11.53 6.85
C GLY A 24 5.45 11.38 5.77
N HIS A 25 5.10 10.16 5.39
CA HIS A 25 4.04 9.87 4.42
C HIS A 25 2.69 9.73 5.12
N TYR A 26 1.60 9.87 4.36
CA TYR A 26 0.26 9.54 4.84
C TYR A 26 -0.15 8.14 4.37
N TYR A 27 -0.94 7.46 5.16
CA TYR A 27 -1.45 6.13 4.84
C TYR A 27 -2.96 6.08 5.05
N GLU A 28 -3.65 5.25 4.28
CA GLU A 28 -5.11 5.06 4.37
C GLU A 28 -5.45 3.60 4.09
N ILE A 29 -6.27 2.99 4.95
CA ILE A 29 -6.82 1.65 4.71
C ILE A 29 -8.18 1.79 4.05
N ILE A 30 -8.31 1.23 2.86
CA ILE A 30 -9.55 1.24 2.09
C ILE A 30 -10.23 -0.11 2.23
N ILE A 31 -11.40 -0.16 2.85
CA ILE A 31 -12.20 -1.38 2.92
C ILE A 31 -12.97 -1.55 1.62
N ASP A 32 -12.43 -2.38 0.73
CA ASP A 32 -13.04 -2.76 -0.53
C ASP A 32 -12.50 -4.12 -1.00
N THR A 33 -13.38 -4.99 -1.48
CA THR A 33 -13.01 -6.32 -1.98
C THR A 33 -12.86 -6.24 -3.48
N VAL A 34 -11.63 -6.00 -3.93
CA VAL A 34 -11.28 -5.78 -5.33
C VAL A 34 -10.06 -6.58 -5.74
N PHE A 35 -9.86 -6.74 -7.04
CA PHE A 35 -8.67 -7.39 -7.57
C PHE A 35 -7.44 -6.53 -7.25
N TRP A 36 -6.27 -7.16 -7.13
CA TRP A 36 -5.05 -6.40 -6.86
C TRP A 36 -4.79 -5.30 -7.92
N THR A 37 -5.09 -5.57 -9.19
CA THR A 37 -4.96 -4.58 -10.28
C THR A 37 -5.92 -3.38 -10.14
N ASP A 38 -7.11 -3.63 -9.59
CA ASP A 38 -8.09 -2.57 -9.33
C ASP A 38 -7.68 -1.75 -8.10
N ALA A 39 -7.11 -2.40 -7.07
CA ALA A 39 -6.50 -1.73 -5.93
C ALA A 39 -5.33 -0.84 -6.36
N LEU A 40 -4.45 -1.32 -7.25
CA LEU A 40 -3.34 -0.56 -7.83
C LEU A 40 -3.84 0.71 -8.53
N THR A 41 -4.85 0.56 -9.39
CA THR A 41 -5.44 1.69 -10.13
C THR A 41 -6.20 2.63 -9.19
N GLY A 42 -6.95 2.09 -8.24
CA GLY A 42 -7.73 2.83 -7.25
C GLY A 42 -6.84 3.69 -6.38
N ALA A 43 -5.74 3.14 -5.86
CA ALA A 43 -4.74 3.89 -5.09
C ALA A 43 -4.10 5.00 -5.92
N ALA A 44 -3.67 4.70 -7.16
CA ALA A 44 -3.06 5.67 -8.08
C ALA A 44 -3.99 6.84 -8.48
N SER A 45 -5.32 6.65 -8.34
CA SER A 45 -6.31 7.69 -8.62
C SER A 45 -6.55 8.66 -7.46
N ARG A 46 -6.02 8.36 -6.27
CA ARG A 46 -6.27 9.18 -5.07
C ARG A 46 -5.33 10.39 -5.00
N ILE A 47 -5.89 11.49 -4.52
CA ILE A 47 -5.18 12.73 -4.22
C ILE A 47 -5.54 13.13 -2.79
N LEU A 48 -4.54 13.46 -1.98
CA LEU A 48 -4.71 14.01 -0.65
C LEU A 48 -4.27 15.48 -0.66
N GLU A 49 -5.23 16.39 -0.47
CA GLU A 49 -4.96 17.82 -0.33
C GLU A 49 -4.36 18.09 1.06
N VAL A 50 -3.13 18.62 1.11
CA VAL A 50 -2.48 19.09 2.33
C VAL A 50 -2.17 20.58 2.23
N LYS A 51 -1.89 21.22 3.36
CA LYS A 51 -1.64 22.68 3.43
C LYS A 51 -0.61 23.19 2.41
N ASN A 52 0.36 22.36 2.04
CA ASN A 52 1.49 22.73 1.19
C ASN A 52 1.44 22.11 -0.23
N GLY A 53 0.29 21.57 -0.65
CA GLY A 53 0.11 20.98 -1.98
C GLY A 53 -0.68 19.68 -1.96
N ASP A 54 -0.68 18.97 -3.08
CA ASP A 54 -1.40 17.72 -3.26
C ASP A 54 -0.42 16.54 -3.21
N LEU A 55 -0.74 15.52 -2.40
CA LEU A 55 -0.03 14.25 -2.38
C LEU A 55 -0.76 13.25 -3.27
N ARG A 56 -0.01 12.39 -3.97
CA ARG A 56 -0.58 11.36 -4.84
C ARG A 56 -0.56 10.02 -4.13
N GLY A 57 -1.67 9.30 -4.21
CA GLY A 57 -1.79 7.95 -3.68
C GLY A 57 -1.12 6.90 -4.57
N TYR A 58 -0.67 5.82 -3.95
CA TYR A 58 -0.23 4.59 -4.59
C TYR A 58 -0.44 3.42 -3.61
N LEU A 59 -0.44 2.18 -4.10
CA LEU A 59 -0.48 1.04 -3.18
C LEU A 59 0.77 1.06 -2.31
N ALA A 60 0.58 0.97 -1.01
CA ALA A 60 1.64 1.15 -0.03
C ALA A 60 2.82 0.20 -0.31
N THR A 61 4.03 0.76 -0.20
CA THR A 61 5.27 -0.02 -0.19
C THR A 61 5.70 -0.22 1.27
N VAL A 62 6.53 -1.23 1.52
CA VAL A 62 7.00 -1.54 2.88
C VAL A 62 8.48 -1.83 2.85
N THR A 63 9.27 -0.82 3.21
CA THR A 63 10.73 -0.81 3.06
C THR A 63 11.47 -1.05 4.37
N SER A 64 10.74 -1.10 5.49
CA SER A 64 11.30 -1.32 6.82
C SER A 64 10.32 -2.04 7.75
N SER A 65 10.84 -2.66 8.83
CA SER A 65 9.99 -3.28 9.84
C SER A 65 9.11 -2.29 10.61
N ALA A 66 9.58 -1.05 10.80
CA ALA A 66 8.79 -0.02 11.48
C ALA A 66 7.59 0.41 10.63
N GLU A 67 7.73 0.41 9.30
CA GLU A 67 6.65 0.70 8.35
C GLU A 67 5.62 -0.42 8.32
N ASP A 68 6.10 -1.67 8.36
CA ASP A 68 5.27 -2.86 8.48
C ASP A 68 4.39 -2.84 9.74
N GLU A 69 5.03 -2.60 10.90
CA GLU A 69 4.36 -2.46 12.19
C GLU A 69 3.32 -1.33 12.17
N PHE A 70 3.68 -0.16 11.62
CA PHE A 70 2.76 0.98 11.51
C PHE A 70 1.52 0.66 10.65
N LEU A 71 1.72 0.03 9.48
CA LEU A 71 0.63 -0.39 8.62
C LEU A 71 -0.25 -1.45 9.29
N TYR A 72 0.35 -2.41 9.99
CA TYR A 72 -0.40 -3.43 10.70
C TYR A 72 -1.26 -2.84 11.82
N ASP A 73 -0.76 -1.85 12.57
CA ASP A 73 -1.56 -1.11 13.56
C ASP A 73 -2.76 -0.40 12.92
N MET A 74 -2.60 0.17 11.73
CA MET A 74 -3.72 0.76 10.98
C MET A 74 -4.74 -0.29 10.53
N ILE A 75 -4.28 -1.45 10.07
CA ILE A 75 -5.12 -2.60 9.71
C ILE A 75 -5.89 -3.10 10.93
N ALA A 76 -5.26 -3.17 12.10
CA ALA A 76 -5.90 -3.52 13.36
C ALA A 76 -7.05 -2.57 13.72
N VAL A 77 -6.82 -1.25 13.60
CA VAL A 77 -7.87 -0.22 13.78
C VAL A 77 -9.00 -0.38 12.77
N ALA A 78 -8.70 -0.79 11.54
CA ALA A 78 -9.67 -1.04 10.48
C ALA A 78 -10.43 -2.37 10.63
N GLY A 79 -10.20 -3.13 11.72
CA GLY A 79 -10.89 -4.38 12.00
C GLY A 79 -10.18 -5.62 11.44
N PHE A 80 -8.87 -5.53 11.23
CA PHE A 80 -8.00 -6.61 10.76
C PHE A 80 -8.36 -7.21 9.38
N PRO A 81 -8.65 -6.40 8.34
CA PRO A 81 -8.82 -6.94 7.00
C PRO A 81 -7.49 -7.46 6.44
N ASN A 82 -7.53 -8.58 5.71
CA ASN A 82 -6.46 -8.92 4.79
C ASN A 82 -6.33 -7.81 3.73
N THR A 83 -5.11 -7.31 3.54
CA THR A 83 -4.89 -6.01 2.90
C THR A 83 -3.88 -6.12 1.77
N TRP A 84 -4.27 -5.68 0.56
CA TRP A 84 -3.33 -5.57 -0.56
C TRP A 84 -2.26 -4.50 -0.33
N LEU A 85 -1.03 -4.83 -0.75
CA LEU A 85 0.14 -3.93 -0.79
C LEU A 85 0.72 -3.84 -2.21
N GLY A 86 1.62 -2.90 -2.46
CA GLY A 86 2.14 -2.56 -3.80
C GLY A 86 3.09 -3.57 -4.45
N GLY A 87 3.22 -4.76 -3.89
CA GLY A 87 4.20 -5.78 -4.28
C GLY A 87 3.67 -6.83 -5.25
N SER A 88 4.50 -7.28 -6.21
CA SER A 88 4.18 -8.43 -7.07
C SER A 88 5.45 -9.05 -7.66
N ASP A 89 5.41 -10.35 -7.95
CA ASP A 89 6.40 -11.06 -8.75
C ASP A 89 5.82 -11.57 -10.09
N SER A 90 4.60 -11.16 -10.44
CA SER A 90 3.95 -11.52 -11.71
C SER A 90 4.89 -11.25 -12.89
N GLY A 91 5.23 -12.31 -13.62
CA GLY A 91 6.13 -12.29 -14.78
C GLY A 91 7.56 -12.75 -14.51
N ASP A 92 7.98 -12.83 -13.24
CA ASP A 92 9.25 -13.43 -12.81
C ASP A 92 9.11 -14.03 -11.40
N GLU A 93 8.61 -15.27 -11.38
CA GLU A 93 8.29 -16.04 -10.19
C GLU A 93 9.42 -16.06 -9.14
N GLY A 94 9.08 -15.70 -7.89
CA GLY A 94 10.03 -15.63 -6.77
C GLY A 94 10.86 -14.34 -6.72
N SER A 95 10.72 -13.44 -7.70
CA SER A 95 11.42 -12.15 -7.77
C SER A 95 10.49 -10.97 -7.48
N PHE A 96 10.04 -10.85 -6.23
CA PHE A 96 9.16 -9.76 -5.80
C PHE A 96 9.80 -8.38 -5.97
N THR A 97 9.03 -7.49 -6.58
CA THR A 97 9.42 -6.12 -6.90
C THR A 97 8.24 -5.19 -6.65
N TRP A 98 8.51 -3.96 -6.22
CA TRP A 98 7.45 -2.96 -6.03
C TRP A 98 6.85 -2.57 -7.39
N ARG A 99 5.54 -2.37 -7.43
CA ARG A 99 4.77 -2.00 -8.64
C ARG A 99 4.15 -0.61 -8.55
N ALA A 100 4.39 0.09 -7.43
CA ALA A 100 3.77 1.35 -7.10
C ALA A 100 4.76 2.23 -6.33
N GLY A 101 4.41 3.51 -6.21
CA GLY A 101 5.17 4.47 -5.41
C GLY A 101 6.58 4.78 -5.94
N PRO A 102 7.38 5.46 -5.11
CA PRO A 102 8.76 5.83 -5.41
C PRO A 102 9.68 4.62 -5.63
N GLU A 103 9.33 3.48 -5.02
CA GLU A 103 10.09 2.24 -5.12
C GLU A 103 9.74 1.41 -6.36
N SER A 104 8.78 1.84 -7.19
CA SER A 104 8.32 1.08 -8.35
C SER A 104 9.47 0.58 -9.23
N GLY A 105 9.51 -0.74 -9.44
CA GLY A 105 10.54 -1.44 -10.21
C GLY A 105 11.72 -1.94 -9.37
N ASN A 106 11.86 -1.50 -8.11
CA ASN A 106 12.92 -1.97 -7.23
C ASN A 106 12.57 -3.32 -6.61
N PRO A 107 13.55 -4.21 -6.41
CA PRO A 107 13.36 -5.44 -5.64
C PRO A 107 13.11 -5.13 -4.16
N PHE A 108 12.47 -6.06 -3.46
CA PHE A 108 12.25 -5.93 -2.03
C PHE A 108 13.57 -5.90 -1.26
N THR A 109 13.73 -4.89 -0.40
CA THR A 109 14.87 -4.75 0.53
C THR A 109 14.51 -5.17 1.96
N TYR A 110 13.21 -5.27 2.25
CA TYR A 110 12.62 -5.75 3.48
C TYR A 110 11.50 -6.74 3.12
N THR A 111 11.35 -7.77 3.95
CA THR A 111 10.34 -8.82 3.78
C THR A 111 9.81 -9.29 5.12
N ASN A 112 8.51 -9.50 5.22
CA ASN A 112 7.86 -10.09 6.40
C ASN A 112 6.97 -11.29 6.05
N TRP A 113 7.46 -12.18 5.18
CA TRP A 113 6.71 -13.36 4.74
C TRP A 113 6.31 -14.25 5.91
N THR A 114 5.08 -14.79 5.86
CA THR A 114 4.70 -15.84 6.79
C THR A 114 5.47 -17.13 6.52
N LEU A 115 5.36 -18.10 7.43
CA LEU A 115 6.09 -19.34 7.34
C LEU A 115 5.83 -20.04 5.99
N SER A 116 6.91 -20.35 5.28
CA SER A 116 6.91 -21.02 3.98
C SER A 116 6.44 -20.17 2.79
N GLN A 117 6.21 -18.87 2.95
CA GLN A 117 5.91 -17.95 1.85
C GLN A 117 7.16 -17.22 1.30
N PRO A 118 7.14 -16.75 0.04
CA PRO A 118 6.11 -17.00 -0.97
C PRO A 118 6.18 -18.44 -1.51
N ASP A 119 5.03 -19.10 -1.65
CA ASP A 119 4.93 -20.52 -2.04
C ASP A 119 4.31 -20.73 -3.43
N ASN A 120 3.76 -19.67 -4.01
CA ASN A 120 3.06 -19.64 -5.27
C ASN A 120 2.07 -20.81 -5.40
N SER A 121 1.17 -20.91 -4.42
CA SER A 121 0.24 -22.02 -4.33
C SER A 121 -0.55 -22.17 -5.62
N HIS A 122 -0.55 -23.38 -6.18
CA HIS A 122 -1.22 -23.71 -7.45
C HIS A 122 -0.68 -22.98 -8.69
N GLY A 123 0.41 -22.22 -8.56
CA GLY A 123 1.05 -21.50 -9.67
C GLY A 123 0.32 -20.23 -10.10
N ASP A 124 -0.52 -19.65 -9.22
CA ASP A 124 -1.32 -18.46 -9.52
C ASP A 124 -1.30 -17.36 -8.43
N GLU A 125 -0.31 -17.41 -7.54
CA GLU A 125 -0.15 -16.50 -6.41
C GLU A 125 1.02 -15.55 -6.64
N HIS A 126 0.72 -14.27 -6.89
CA HIS A 126 1.71 -13.32 -7.41
C HIS A 126 1.62 -11.90 -6.83
N TYR A 127 0.76 -11.68 -5.83
CA TYR A 127 0.39 -10.34 -5.37
C TYR A 127 0.52 -10.21 -3.86
N LEU A 128 1.23 -9.19 -3.41
CA LEU A 128 1.56 -9.03 -2.00
C LEU A 128 0.32 -8.66 -1.18
N MET A 129 0.03 -9.47 -0.18
CA MET A 129 -1.01 -9.26 0.82
C MET A 129 -0.38 -9.24 2.21
N MET A 130 -0.78 -8.29 3.07
CA MET A 130 -0.58 -8.38 4.50
C MET A 130 -1.76 -9.10 5.16
N VAL A 131 -1.46 -10.08 5.99
CA VAL A 131 -2.43 -10.90 6.73
C VAL A 131 -3.03 -10.05 7.86
N GLY A 132 -4.36 -9.98 7.89
CA GLY A 132 -5.07 -9.18 8.89
C GLY A 132 -5.13 -9.84 10.26
N GLN A 133 -5.47 -11.13 10.32
CA GLN A 133 -5.59 -11.88 11.57
C GLN A 133 -4.76 -13.15 11.51
N ASP A 134 -4.34 -13.62 12.70
CA ASP A 134 -3.81 -14.98 12.83
C ASP A 134 -4.75 -15.99 12.18
N GLY A 135 -4.18 -16.85 11.35
CA GLY A 135 -4.90 -17.82 10.56
C GLY A 135 -4.42 -19.25 10.77
N SER A 136 -5.05 -20.14 10.03
CA SER A 136 -4.63 -21.53 9.89
C SER A 136 -3.23 -21.62 9.27
N PHE A 137 -2.58 -22.78 9.39
CA PHE A 137 -1.28 -23.06 8.75
C PHE A 137 -0.09 -22.20 9.21
N GLY A 138 -0.22 -21.47 10.33
CA GLY A 138 0.89 -20.69 10.90
C GLY A 138 0.97 -19.25 10.41
N PHE A 139 -0.05 -18.79 9.68
CA PHE A 139 -0.22 -17.40 9.28
C PHE A 139 -0.41 -16.53 10.52
N GLN A 140 0.45 -15.53 10.70
CA GLN A 140 0.33 -14.55 11.79
C GLN A 140 -0.11 -13.20 11.21
N GLY A 141 -0.94 -12.48 11.96
CA GLY A 141 -1.32 -11.12 11.57
C GLY A 141 -0.08 -10.22 11.46
N GLY A 142 -0.04 -9.41 10.40
CA GLY A 142 1.08 -8.53 10.06
C GLY A 142 2.11 -9.17 9.12
N GLU A 143 2.17 -10.50 9.04
CA GLU A 143 3.02 -11.19 8.06
C GLU A 143 2.41 -11.16 6.65
N TRP A 144 3.22 -11.49 5.65
CA TRP A 144 2.87 -11.37 4.24
C TRP A 144 2.58 -12.72 3.58
N ASN A 145 1.72 -12.68 2.56
CA ASN A 145 1.43 -13.77 1.64
C ASN A 145 1.51 -13.26 0.19
N ASP A 146 1.96 -14.10 -0.73
CA ASP A 146 1.71 -13.97 -2.16
C ASP A 146 0.33 -14.55 -2.43
N ALA A 147 -0.66 -13.69 -2.62
CA ALA A 147 -2.04 -14.12 -2.85
C ALA A 147 -2.40 -14.06 -4.34
N ARG A 148 -3.50 -14.74 -4.67
CA ARG A 148 -4.08 -14.76 -6.01
C ARG A 148 -4.62 -13.41 -6.41
N LEU A 149 -4.60 -13.10 -7.71
CA LEU A 149 -5.16 -11.85 -8.23
C LEU A 149 -6.61 -11.59 -7.78
N ASP A 150 -7.42 -12.65 -7.83
CA ASP A 150 -8.86 -12.61 -7.56
C ASP A 150 -9.15 -13.01 -6.10
N PRO A 151 -9.64 -12.07 -5.27
CA PRO A 151 -10.02 -12.36 -3.88
C PRO A 151 -11.14 -13.40 -3.77
N GLU A 152 -12.05 -13.52 -4.75
CA GLU A 152 -13.11 -14.55 -4.72
C GLU A 152 -12.59 -15.95 -5.06
N GLY A 153 -11.43 -16.03 -5.71
CA GLY A 153 -10.69 -17.28 -5.97
C GLY A 153 -9.87 -17.76 -4.77
N SER A 154 -9.66 -16.92 -3.76
CA SER A 154 -9.03 -17.28 -2.49
C SER A 154 -10.04 -17.97 -1.57
N ILE A 155 -9.55 -18.85 -0.69
CA ILE A 155 -10.39 -19.31 0.43
C ILE A 155 -10.73 -18.11 1.32
N LEU A 156 -11.93 -18.13 1.93
CA LEU A 156 -12.49 -16.97 2.65
C LEU A 156 -11.55 -16.37 3.72
N GLU A 157 -10.73 -17.21 4.35
CA GLU A 157 -9.75 -16.84 5.37
C GLU A 157 -8.61 -15.96 4.82
N PHE A 158 -8.18 -16.19 3.58
CA PHE A 158 -7.07 -15.45 2.94
C PHE A 158 -7.57 -14.48 1.88
N ARG A 159 -8.86 -14.13 1.92
CA ARG A 159 -9.44 -13.20 0.96
C ARG A 159 -9.09 -11.77 1.33
N PRO A 160 -8.42 -11.00 0.45
CA PRO A 160 -8.23 -9.57 0.66
C PRO A 160 -9.56 -8.86 0.61
N THR A 161 -9.78 -8.03 1.62
CA THR A 161 -11.01 -7.23 1.78
C THR A 161 -10.70 -5.75 1.96
N ALA A 162 -9.42 -5.39 1.84
CA ALA A 162 -8.93 -4.03 1.87
C ALA A 162 -7.67 -3.87 1.02
N TYR A 163 -7.23 -2.63 0.86
CA TYR A 163 -5.92 -2.28 0.34
C TYR A 163 -5.37 -1.03 1.04
N ALA A 164 -4.06 -0.97 1.21
CA ALA A 164 -3.38 0.16 1.84
C ALA A 164 -2.93 1.15 0.77
N VAL A 165 -3.29 2.42 0.94
CA VAL A 165 -2.83 3.53 0.12
C VAL A 165 -1.79 4.30 0.91
N GLU A 166 -0.68 4.62 0.27
CA GLU A 166 0.33 5.53 0.77
C GLU A 166 0.37 6.78 -0.09
N TYR A 167 0.58 7.93 0.53
CA TYR A 167 0.62 9.23 -0.11
C TYR A 167 1.93 9.95 0.18
N SER A 168 2.64 10.31 -0.88
CA SER A 168 3.85 11.12 -0.81
C SER A 168 3.93 12.07 -2.01
N LEU A 169 4.95 12.93 -2.03
CA LEU A 169 5.23 13.84 -3.14
C LEU A 169 5.93 13.14 -4.31
N ASP A 170 6.30 11.87 -4.14
CA ASP A 170 7.33 11.21 -4.92
C ASP A 170 6.73 10.38 -6.07
N PHE A 171 6.07 11.09 -6.98
CA PHE A 171 6.18 10.70 -8.38
C PHE A 171 7.32 11.54 -8.95
N PRO A 172 8.15 11.03 -9.89
CA PRO A 172 8.86 11.92 -10.76
C PRO A 172 7.78 12.68 -11.52
N VAL A 173 7.38 13.84 -11.00
CA VAL A 173 6.80 14.87 -11.82
C VAL A 173 7.92 15.09 -12.82
N SER A 174 7.72 14.64 -14.06
CA SER A 174 8.33 15.28 -15.20
C SER A 174 7.82 16.72 -15.17
N ILE A 175 8.38 17.51 -14.26
CA ILE A 175 8.42 18.95 -14.39
C ILE A 175 9.29 19.08 -15.63
N GLU A 176 8.66 19.07 -16.80
CA GLU A 176 9.16 19.95 -17.83
C GLU A 176 9.31 21.29 -17.10
N MET A 177 10.55 21.67 -16.81
CA MET A 177 10.88 23.03 -16.46
C MET A 177 10.58 23.87 -17.71
N THR A 178 9.31 23.99 -18.06
CA THR A 178 8.85 24.99 -19.00
C THR A 178 8.90 26.30 -18.23
N THR A 179 10.04 26.94 -18.44
CA THR A 179 10.32 28.35 -18.24
C THR A 179 10.54 28.83 -16.80
N TRP A 180 11.70 29.44 -16.66
CA TRP A 180 12.21 30.23 -15.54
C TRP A 180 11.12 31.05 -14.83
N GLY A 181 10.95 30.81 -13.52
CA GLY A 181 10.38 31.82 -12.62
C GLY A 181 9.37 31.32 -11.60
N ALA A 182 9.84 30.71 -10.50
CA ALA A 182 9.46 31.03 -9.12
C ALA A 182 9.87 29.90 -8.16
N ILE A 183 11.17 29.80 -7.83
CA ILE A 183 11.55 29.22 -6.54
C ILE A 183 11.61 30.39 -5.57
N LYS A 184 10.49 30.69 -4.89
CA LYS A 184 10.57 31.42 -3.63
C LYS A 184 10.90 30.40 -2.55
N SER A 185 12.19 30.38 -2.21
CA SER A 185 12.72 29.83 -0.97
C SER A 185 11.78 30.10 0.20
N LEU A 186 11.34 29.04 0.88
CA LEU A 186 10.87 29.12 2.25
C LEU A 186 11.81 28.28 3.13
N TYR A 187 13.06 28.70 3.17
CA TYR A 187 13.93 28.48 4.34
C TYR A 187 14.51 29.83 4.74
N THR A 188 13.79 30.55 5.60
CA THR A 188 14.41 31.50 6.52
C THR A 188 13.77 31.30 7.88
N CYS A 189 14.49 30.58 8.74
CA CYS A 189 14.32 30.63 10.18
C CYS A 189 14.68 32.06 10.63
N ASP A 190 13.70 32.81 11.12
CA ASP A 190 13.94 34.10 11.78
C ASP A 190 14.28 33.87 13.25
N ARG A 191 15.27 34.64 13.71
CA ARG A 191 15.93 34.58 15.03
C ARG A 191 15.02 34.94 16.20
#